data_AF-A0A3L6NPB0-F1
#
_entry.id   AF-A0A3L6NPB0-F1
#
_cell.length_a   1.000
_cell.length_b   1.000
_cell.length_c   1.000
_cell.angle_alpha   90.00
_cell.angle_beta   90.00
_cell.angle_gamma   90.00
#
_symmetry.space_group_name_H-M   'P 1'
#
loop_
_entity.id
_entity.type
_entity.pdbx_description
1 polymer ?
#
loop_
_entity_poly.entity_id
_entity_poly.type
_entity_poly.pdbx_seq_one_letter_code
_entity_poly.pdbx_strand_id
1 'polypeptide(L)'
;MTVIRVPPRQRTPIERHNLQTLNRANPSIKYKDVRKQSSVSSTEVSLAEICAVCLETLVDEEDVRRLTCEHVFHTRCLDSWFKEHHVDCPLCKCIFIPN
;
A
#
# COMPACT_ATOMS: atom_id res chain seq x y z
N MET A 1 1.69 4.56 38.27
CA MET A 1 1.83 4.76 36.82
C MET A 1 1.87 3.38 36.16
N THR A 2 0.72 2.86 35.74
CA THR A 2 0.62 1.48 35.23
C THR A 2 0.91 1.49 33.74
N VAL A 3 2.03 0.91 33.33
CA VAL A 3 2.33 0.70 31.90
C VAL A 3 1.39 -0.37 31.37
N ILE A 4 0.42 0.03 30.56
CA ILE A 4 -0.43 -0.91 29.82
C ILE A 4 0.49 -1.56 28.77
N ARG A 5 1.00 -2.76 29.07
CA ARG A 5 1.75 -3.55 28.10
C ARG A 5 0.77 -4.04 27.03
N VAL A 6 0.71 -3.34 25.91
CA VAL A 6 0.00 -3.81 24.71
C VAL A 6 0.70 -5.09 24.24
N PRO A 7 0.02 -6.25 24.20
CA PRO A 7 0.64 -7.50 23.79
C PRO A 7 1.04 -7.41 22.30
N PRO A 8 2.20 -7.96 21.89
CA PRO A 8 2.59 -7.99 20.49
C PRO A 8 1.60 -8.86 19.71
N ARG A 9 0.97 -8.31 18.66
CA ARG A 9 0.05 -9.04 17.75
C ARG A 9 0.75 -10.31 17.25
N GLN A 10 0.31 -11.46 17.74
CA GLN A 10 0.74 -12.76 17.23
C GLN A 10 0.11 -12.92 15.84
N ARG A 11 0.95 -13.06 14.80
CA ARG A 11 0.50 -13.26 13.41
C ARG A 11 -0.33 -14.55 13.34
N THR A 12 -1.65 -14.39 13.15
CA THR A 12 -2.56 -15.54 13.06
C THR A 12 -2.41 -16.26 11.70
N PRO A 13 -2.78 -17.54 11.59
CA PRO A 13 -2.77 -18.27 10.32
C PRO A 13 -3.59 -17.59 9.21
N ILE A 14 -4.67 -16.91 9.60
CA ILE A 14 -5.57 -16.16 8.71
C ILE A 14 -4.83 -14.97 8.08
N GLU A 15 -3.96 -14.29 8.84
CA GLU A 15 -3.17 -13.13 8.39
C GLU A 15 -2.11 -13.49 7.33
N ARG A 16 -1.57 -14.72 7.37
CA ARG A 16 -0.63 -15.23 6.34
C ARG A 16 -1.34 -15.54 5.02
N HIS A 17 -2.51 -16.18 5.07
CA HIS A 17 -3.32 -16.42 3.87
C HIS A 17 -3.78 -15.11 3.23
N ASN A 18 -4.11 -14.12 4.05
CA ASN A 18 -4.51 -12.80 3.60
C ASN A 18 -3.42 -12.08 2.77
N LEU A 19 -2.18 -12.02 3.25
CA LEU A 19 -1.11 -11.33 2.50
C LEU A 19 -0.77 -12.00 1.16
N GLN A 20 -0.91 -13.33 1.09
CA GLN A 20 -0.70 -14.06 -0.16
C GLN A 20 -1.78 -13.70 -1.19
N THR A 21 -3.03 -13.54 -0.76
CA THR A 21 -4.13 -13.04 -1.60
C THR A 21 -3.87 -11.61 -2.07
N LEU A 22 -3.40 -10.73 -1.19
CA LEU A 22 -3.02 -9.35 -1.56
C LEU A 22 -1.91 -9.33 -2.62
N ASN A 23 -0.86 -10.14 -2.45
CA ASN A 23 0.23 -10.26 -3.42
C ASN A 23 -0.23 -10.81 -4.77
N ARG A 24 -1.14 -11.79 -4.75
CA ARG A 24 -1.72 -12.31 -5.98
C ARG A 24 -2.61 -11.30 -6.71
N ALA A 25 -3.42 -10.53 -5.99
CA ALA A 25 -4.37 -9.59 -6.57
C ALA A 25 -3.73 -8.26 -6.98
N ASN A 26 -2.77 -7.76 -6.20
CA ASN A 26 -2.14 -6.45 -6.38
C ASN A 26 -0.63 -6.59 -6.20
N PRO A 27 0.10 -7.21 -7.16
CA PRO A 27 1.54 -7.49 -7.02
C PRO A 27 2.36 -6.21 -6.80
N SER A 28 3.44 -6.35 -6.05
CA SER A 28 4.41 -5.29 -5.85
C SER A 28 5.26 -5.08 -7.11
N ILE A 29 5.31 -3.84 -7.57
CA ILE A 29 6.03 -3.38 -8.76
C ILE A 29 6.92 -2.18 -8.37
N LYS A 30 7.97 -1.90 -9.15
CA LYS A 30 8.83 -0.73 -8.87
C LYS A 30 8.14 0.55 -9.29
N TYR A 31 8.29 1.61 -8.50
CA TYR A 31 7.64 2.90 -8.79
C TYR A 31 8.06 3.47 -10.15
N LYS A 32 9.32 3.29 -10.55
CA LYS A 32 9.82 3.69 -11.88
C LYS A 32 9.02 3.12 -13.06
N ASP A 33 8.42 1.94 -12.89
CA ASP A 33 7.62 1.29 -13.93
C ASP A 33 6.18 1.81 -13.97
N VAL A 34 5.68 2.34 -12.85
CA VAL A 34 4.40 3.04 -12.75
C VAL A 34 4.51 4.44 -13.34
N ARG A 35 5.56 5.19 -12.96
CA ARG A 35 5.78 6.58 -13.37
C ARG A 35 5.97 6.76 -14.87
N LYS A 36 6.62 5.81 -15.55
CA LYS A 36 6.81 5.81 -17.02
C LYS A 36 5.50 5.84 -17.81
N GLN A 37 4.37 5.50 -17.21
CA GLN A 37 3.05 5.57 -17.85
C GLN A 37 2.43 6.98 -17.81
N SER A 38 3.03 7.93 -17.07
CA SER A 38 2.62 9.34 -17.02
C SER A 38 3.66 10.21 -17.73
N SER A 39 3.35 10.59 -18.97
CA SER A 39 4.20 11.39 -19.88
C SER A 39 4.36 12.87 -19.48
N VAL A 40 4.31 13.22 -18.20
CA VAL A 40 4.34 14.61 -17.73
C VAL A 40 5.75 15.02 -17.31
N SER A 41 6.46 15.61 -18.26
CA SER A 41 7.67 16.40 -18.02
C SER A 41 7.27 17.75 -17.44
N SER A 42 7.27 17.92 -16.10
CA SER A 42 7.38 19.25 -15.45
C SER A 42 7.72 19.14 -13.96
N THR A 43 8.50 20.09 -13.50
CA THR A 43 9.17 20.29 -12.20
C THR A 43 8.26 20.49 -10.96
N GLU A 44 7.12 19.82 -10.90
CA GLU A 44 6.15 19.98 -9.80
C GLU A 44 5.91 18.60 -9.14
N VAL A 45 6.21 18.47 -7.85
CA VAL A 45 5.97 17.23 -7.09
C VAL A 45 4.46 16.98 -7.08
N SER A 46 3.99 16.05 -7.90
CA SER A 46 2.57 15.73 -8.00
C SER A 46 2.16 14.91 -6.77
N LEU A 47 0.98 15.16 -6.18
CA LEU A 47 0.47 14.33 -5.07
C LEU A 47 0.32 12.84 -5.44
N ALA A 48 0.32 12.53 -6.74
CA ALA A 48 0.39 11.16 -7.27
C ALA A 48 1.73 10.45 -6.99
N GLU A 49 2.76 11.19 -6.55
CA GLU A 49 4.08 10.67 -6.18
C GLU A 49 4.25 10.57 -4.66
N ILE A 50 3.19 10.72 -3.85
CA ILE A 50 3.26 10.64 -2.38
C ILE A 50 2.42 9.44 -1.90
N CYS A 51 3.00 8.61 -1.04
CA CYS A 51 2.23 7.56 -0.39
C CYS A 51 1.35 8.17 0.71
N ALA A 52 0.03 8.18 0.52
CA ALA A 52 -0.90 8.76 1.49
C ALA A 52 -0.99 8.01 2.85
N VAL A 53 -0.27 6.89 3.03
CA VAL A 53 -0.21 6.15 4.30
C VAL A 53 0.94 6.64 5.18
N CYS A 54 2.15 6.78 4.63
CA CYS A 54 3.31 7.30 5.37
C CYS A 54 3.59 8.79 5.12
N LEU A 55 2.90 9.40 4.15
CA LEU A 55 3.08 10.78 3.69
C LEU A 55 4.47 11.07 3.10
N GLU A 56 5.21 10.03 2.74
CA GLU A 56 6.53 10.12 2.11
C GLU A 56 6.43 10.07 0.57
N THR A 57 7.39 10.68 -0.11
CA THR A 57 7.53 10.61 -1.58
C THR A 57 7.89 9.18 -2.01
N LEU A 58 7.23 8.71 -3.05
CA LEU A 58 7.52 7.46 -3.73
C LEU A 58 8.80 7.61 -4.57
N VAL A 59 9.77 6.73 -4.35
CA VAL A 59 11.04 6.74 -5.07
C VAL A 59 11.09 5.58 -6.06
N ASP A 60 11.71 5.82 -7.22
CA ASP A 60 11.80 4.89 -8.35
C ASP A 60 12.23 3.45 -8.00
N GLU A 61 13.12 3.29 -7.02
CA GLU A 61 13.68 2.01 -6.57
C GLU A 61 12.79 1.30 -5.53
N GLU A 62 11.75 1.95 -5.03
CA GLU A 62 10.86 1.40 -4.01
C GLU A 62 9.80 0.49 -4.63
N ASP A 63 9.43 -0.54 -3.87
CA ASP A 63 8.34 -1.44 -4.22
C ASP A 63 7.01 -0.82 -3.82
N VAL A 64 6.17 -0.55 -4.80
CA VAL A 64 4.83 0.00 -4.65
C VAL A 64 3.79 -0.99 -5.14
N ARG A 65 2.55 -0.83 -4.69
CA ARG A 65 1.39 -1.55 -5.20
C ARG A 65 0.42 -0.51 -5.76
N ARG A 66 0.03 -0.70 -7.02
CA ARG A 66 -1.07 0.04 -7.65
C ARG A 66 -2.35 -0.75 -7.45
N LEU A 67 -3.36 -0.11 -6.87
CA LEU A 67 -4.67 -0.70 -6.69
C LEU A 67 -5.51 -0.61 -7.98
N THR A 68 -6.60 -1.37 -8.04
CA THR A 68 -7.60 -1.30 -9.12
C THR A 68 -8.24 0.08 -9.27
N CYS A 69 -8.26 0.87 -8.20
CA CYS A 69 -8.71 2.27 -8.18
C CYS A 69 -7.61 3.27 -8.58
N GLU A 70 -6.52 2.80 -9.20
CA GLU A 70 -5.38 3.58 -9.70
C GLU A 70 -4.45 4.20 -8.66
N HIS A 71 -4.84 4.24 -7.38
CA HIS A 71 -3.99 4.75 -6.31
C HIS A 71 -2.77 3.85 -6.04
N VAL A 72 -1.64 4.48 -5.74
CA VAL A 72 -0.34 3.84 -5.55
C VAL A 72 0.15 4.05 -4.12
N PHE A 73 0.61 2.98 -3.48
CA PHE A 73 1.15 3.01 -2.12
C PHE A 73 2.39 2.16 -2.02
N HIS A 74 3.28 2.42 -1.05
CA HIS A 74 4.36 1.48 -0.76
C HIS A 74 3.81 0.10 -0.42
N THR A 75 4.49 -0.93 -0.90
CA THR A 75 4.17 -2.34 -0.60
C THR A 75 4.06 -2.55 0.90
N ARG A 76 4.99 -2.01 1.68
CA ARG A 76 5.01 -2.14 3.15
C ARG A 76 3.83 -1.42 3.82
N CYS A 77 3.46 -0.26 3.30
CA CYS A 77 2.36 0.55 3.83
C CYS A 77 1.02 -0.14 3.57
N LEU A 78 0.78 -0.58 2.32
CA LEU A 78 -0.45 -1.28 1.98
C LEU A 78 -0.52 -2.67 2.65
N ASP A 79 0.60 -3.38 2.77
CA ASP A 79 0.65 -4.66 3.49
C ASP A 79 0.28 -4.48 4.98
N SER A 80 0.68 -3.37 5.59
CA SER A 80 0.35 -3.07 7.00
C SER A 80 -1.13 -2.71 7.15
N TRP A 81 -1.64 -1.85 6.26
CA TRP A 81 -3.06 -1.53 6.16
C TRP A 81 -3.92 -2.79 6.01
N PHE A 82 -3.50 -3.71 5.15
CA PHE A 82 -4.20 -4.96 4.92
C PHE A 82 -4.16 -5.92 6.12
N LYS A 83 -3.04 -5.97 6.85
CA LYS A 83 -2.92 -6.75 8.10
C LYS A 83 -3.83 -6.23 9.20
N GLU A 84 -4.21 -4.96 9.15
CA GLU A 84 -5.21 -4.37 10.05
C GLU A 84 -6.66 -4.74 9.68
N HIS A 85 -6.84 -5.67 8.73
CA HIS A 85 -8.12 -6.17 8.21
C HIS A 85 -8.85 -5.18 7.29
N HIS A 86 -8.14 -4.22 6.69
CA HIS A 86 -8.70 -3.33 5.69
C HIS A 86 -8.51 -3.87 4.27
N VAL A 87 -9.61 -4.02 3.53
CA VAL A 87 -9.63 -4.42 2.10
C VAL A 87 -9.99 -3.24 1.17
N ASP A 88 -10.08 -2.05 1.74
CA ASP A 88 -10.47 -0.80 1.10
C ASP A 88 -9.28 0.14 0.87
N CYS A 89 -9.31 0.88 -0.24
CA CYS A 89 -8.29 1.89 -0.55
C CYS A 89 -8.28 3.00 0.53
N PRO A 90 -7.12 3.37 1.10
CA PRO A 90 -7.01 4.46 2.07
C PRO A 90 -7.55 5.82 1.59
N LEU A 91 -7.51 6.07 0.27
CA LEU A 91 -7.89 7.34 -0.33
C LEU A 91 -9.37 7.40 -0.76
N CYS A 92 -9.85 6.38 -1.46
CA CYS A 92 -11.18 6.40 -2.08
C CYS A 92 -12.16 5.35 -1.53
N LYS A 93 -11.73 4.51 -0.59
CA LYS A 93 -12.53 3.43 0.02
C LYS A 93 -13.04 2.36 -0.97
N CYS A 94 -12.55 2.34 -2.21
CA CYS A 94 -12.83 1.26 -3.16
C CYS A 94 -12.22 -0.06 -2.67
N ILE A 95 -13.00 -1.14 -2.75
CA ILE A 95 -12.55 -2.49 -2.41
C ILE A 95 -11.64 -3.00 -3.53
N PHE A 96 -10.41 -3.38 -3.19
CA PHE A 96 -9.41 -3.86 -4.15
C PHE A 96 -9.17 -5.37 -4.09
N ILE A 97 -9.90 -6.09 -3.23
CA ILE A 97 -9.97 -7.56 -3.21
C ILE A 97 -11.43 -7.98 -3.31
N PRO A 98 -11.88 -8.55 -4.44
CA PRO A 98 -13.23 -9.09 -4.54
C PRO A 98 -13.40 -10.29 -3.61
N ASN A 99 -14.57 -10.38 -2.97
CA ASN A 99 -14.98 -11.48 -2.08
C ASN A 99 -15.19 -12.79 -2.85
#